data_AF-A0A4P8HM23-F1
#
_entry.id   AF-A0A4P8HM23-F1
#
_cell.length_a   1.000
_cell.length_b   1.000
_cell.length_c   1.000
_cell.angle_alpha   90.00
_cell.angle_beta   90.00
_cell.angle_gamma   90.00
#
_symmetry.space_group_name_H-M   'P 1'
#
loop_
_entity.id
_entity.type
_entity.pdbx_description
1 polymer ?
#
loop_
_entity_poly.entity_id
_entity_poly.type
_entity_poly.pdbx_seq_one_letter_code
_entity_poly.pdbx_strand_id
1 'polypeptide(L)'
;MTSVLLRSRLRWYAVSTGRLLLRRWQALLLALAVLAPAGASALSQVQSLGWPVLALLAPEHGSLWRFCCLCLYQALAMAWVLMQRDQVTGGDFMGYARSLPVPPRQARAVDMVVLLAANSPLLLLPAAALVWVVAHDGALPAVLHGLFVVQLVILAAAAQLACVDRRYARLGALALANIPLAAAPGASPAVQVVLLAATLPCAWLADRYLAGPLFGPLLDSVKRRASHLAARAAPARLHPAAFIPLNYLVRQAPAETFGKLAVAGVTTAAALALMAVWEYDDRIGGLSVIALAIVALAISGLYRDLHTAHRAALPLVAGLPLPRHWARKFDHMILMLAGLPFAAIIGGVVVFHQPQRLVPVLLLAAAFIGLVGLLRLPQVHGERQAVVLGTVIAALWGTACAFTLI
;
A
#
# COMPACT_ATOMS: atom_id res chain seq x y z
N MET A 1 18.17 27.46 -13.92
CA MET A 1 17.38 27.27 -12.66
C MET A 1 16.83 25.85 -12.53
N THR A 2 16.26 25.25 -13.57
CA THR A 2 15.78 23.84 -13.59
C THR A 2 16.81 22.82 -13.13
N SER A 3 18.04 22.90 -13.65
CA SER A 3 19.14 22.00 -13.31
C SER A 3 19.54 22.07 -11.82
N VAL A 4 19.52 23.27 -11.25
CA VAL A 4 19.84 23.51 -9.83
C VAL A 4 18.73 22.95 -8.94
N LEU A 5 17.46 23.21 -9.28
CA LEU A 5 16.31 22.68 -8.56
C LEU A 5 16.24 21.14 -8.64
N LEU A 6 16.51 20.57 -9.82
CA LEU A 6 16.55 19.12 -10.00
C LEU A 6 17.66 18.49 -9.17
N ARG A 7 18.88 19.06 -9.22
CA ARG A 7 20.03 18.56 -8.47
C ARG A 7 19.79 18.63 -6.96
N SER A 8 19.22 19.73 -6.45
CA SER A 8 18.91 19.86 -5.03
C SER A 8 17.81 18.87 -4.60
N ARG A 9 16.77 18.69 -5.42
CA ARG A 9 15.70 17.72 -5.18
C ARG A 9 16.19 16.28 -5.18
N LEU A 10 16.99 15.89 -6.17
CA LEU A 10 17.58 14.55 -6.24
C LEU A 10 18.56 14.31 -5.10
N ARG A 11 19.37 15.31 -4.72
CA ARG A 11 20.26 15.22 -3.56
C ARG A 11 19.48 15.05 -2.27
N TRP A 12 18.42 15.84 -2.07
CA TRP A 12 17.57 15.70 -0.89
C TRP A 12 16.88 14.35 -0.84
N TYR A 13 16.31 13.91 -1.97
CA TYR A 13 15.73 12.58 -2.09
C TYR A 13 16.76 11.51 -1.73
N ALA A 14 17.94 11.53 -2.37
CA ALA A 14 19.01 10.57 -2.10
C ALA A 14 19.52 10.59 -0.66
N VAL A 15 19.59 11.74 0.01
CA VAL A 15 20.01 11.83 1.42
C VAL A 15 18.93 11.29 2.35
N SER A 16 17.66 11.64 2.09
CA SER A 16 16.52 11.24 2.93
C SER A 16 16.15 9.77 2.75
N THR A 17 16.26 9.24 1.53
CA THR A 17 15.95 7.84 1.23
C THR A 17 17.19 6.95 1.22
N GLY A 18 18.40 7.47 1.00
CA GLY A 18 19.60 6.66 0.74
C GLY A 18 19.93 5.64 1.83
N ARG A 19 19.78 5.99 3.12
CA ARG A 19 20.01 5.02 4.22
C ARG A 19 18.92 3.94 4.28
N LEU A 20 17.70 4.28 3.89
CA LEU A 20 16.55 3.38 3.83
C LEU A 20 16.65 2.46 2.60
N LEU A 21 17.03 3.03 1.46
CA LEU A 21 17.26 2.34 0.20
C LEU A 21 18.42 1.36 0.34
N LEU A 22 19.55 1.76 0.92
CA LEU A 22 20.69 0.86 1.17
C LEU A 22 20.33 -0.33 2.08
N ARG A 23 19.53 -0.09 3.13
CA ARG A 23 19.08 -1.16 4.05
C ARG A 23 18.03 -2.07 3.43
N ARG A 24 17.10 -1.52 2.63
CA ARG A 24 15.99 -2.28 2.04
C ARG A 24 16.37 -2.95 0.73
N TRP A 25 17.31 -2.40 -0.02
CA TRP A 25 17.89 -3.01 -1.24
C TRP A 25 18.45 -4.39 -0.94
N GLN A 26 19.19 -4.55 0.17
CA GLN A 26 19.73 -5.84 0.58
C GLN A 26 18.59 -6.84 0.83
N ALA A 27 17.54 -6.44 1.54
CA ALA A 27 16.37 -7.29 1.79
C ALA A 27 15.57 -7.59 0.51
N LEU A 28 15.51 -6.65 -0.43
CA LEU A 28 14.80 -6.79 -1.71
C LEU A 28 15.56 -7.72 -2.64
N LEU A 29 16.89 -7.59 -2.72
CA LEU A 29 17.76 -8.56 -3.38
C LEU A 29 17.67 -9.94 -2.74
N LEU A 30 17.66 -10.01 -1.40
CA LEU A 30 17.59 -11.28 -0.70
C LEU A 30 16.22 -11.94 -0.89
N ALA A 31 15.14 -11.16 -0.87
CA ALA A 31 13.80 -11.64 -1.19
C ALA A 31 13.72 -12.11 -2.65
N LEU A 32 14.26 -11.34 -3.60
CA LEU A 32 14.34 -11.74 -5.01
C LEU A 32 15.20 -12.99 -5.20
N ALA A 33 16.32 -13.11 -4.48
CA ALA A 33 17.22 -14.25 -4.56
C ALA A 33 16.64 -15.52 -3.89
N VAL A 34 15.88 -15.36 -2.79
CA VAL A 34 15.20 -16.47 -2.10
C VAL A 34 13.95 -16.92 -2.87
N LEU A 35 13.24 -15.99 -3.50
CA LEU A 35 12.09 -16.30 -4.35
C LEU A 35 12.50 -16.79 -5.75
N ALA A 36 13.73 -16.53 -6.18
CA ALA A 36 14.28 -17.10 -7.40
C ALA A 36 14.52 -18.61 -7.18
N PRO A 37 13.81 -19.50 -7.91
CA PRO A 37 14.07 -20.93 -7.79
C PRO A 37 15.52 -21.22 -8.21
N ALA A 38 16.28 -21.90 -7.37
CA ALA A 38 17.64 -22.32 -7.68
C ALA A 38 17.60 -23.30 -8.89
N GLY A 39 17.93 -22.80 -10.09
CA GLY A 39 17.85 -23.55 -11.36
C GLY A 39 16.91 -22.96 -12.41
N ALA A 40 16.16 -21.90 -12.09
CA ALA A 40 15.31 -21.19 -13.04
C ALA A 40 16.14 -20.38 -14.05
N SER A 41 15.90 -20.56 -15.36
CA SER A 41 16.53 -19.76 -16.42
C SER A 41 16.29 -18.26 -16.20
N ALA A 42 17.21 -17.39 -16.61
CA ALA A 42 17.06 -15.94 -16.47
C ALA A 42 15.72 -15.43 -17.06
N LEU A 43 15.28 -16.09 -18.13
CA LEU A 43 14.00 -15.83 -18.80
C LEU A 43 12.79 -16.19 -17.93
N SER A 44 12.81 -17.33 -17.23
CA SER A 44 11.75 -17.70 -16.28
C SER A 44 11.70 -16.78 -15.04
N GLN A 45 12.85 -16.23 -14.63
CA GLN A 45 12.89 -15.21 -13.58
C GLN A 45 12.26 -13.89 -14.05
N VAL A 46 12.59 -13.44 -15.27
CA VAL A 46 11.93 -12.28 -15.91
C VAL A 46 10.43 -12.50 -16.03
N GLN A 47 9.99 -13.70 -16.41
CA GLN A 47 8.57 -14.05 -16.48
C GLN A 47 7.89 -13.95 -15.10
N SER A 48 8.51 -14.53 -14.07
CA SER A 48 7.96 -14.52 -12.71
C SER A 48 7.81 -13.09 -12.17
N LEU A 49 8.78 -12.21 -12.45
CA LEU A 49 8.75 -10.81 -12.07
C LEU A 49 7.73 -10.00 -12.90
N GLY A 50 7.63 -10.28 -14.21
CA GLY A 50 6.66 -9.64 -15.10
C GLY A 50 5.22 -10.18 -14.96
N TRP A 51 5.03 -11.31 -14.28
CA TRP A 51 3.75 -12.04 -14.21
C TRP A 51 2.53 -11.17 -13.86
N PRO A 52 2.60 -10.26 -12.86
CA PRO A 52 1.45 -9.42 -12.53
C PRO A 52 0.99 -8.53 -13.70
N VAL A 53 1.90 -8.13 -14.59
CA VAL A 53 1.60 -7.32 -15.78
C VAL A 53 1.24 -8.23 -16.96
N LEU A 54 1.92 -9.36 -17.13
CA LEU A 54 1.63 -10.33 -18.18
C LEU A 54 0.22 -10.95 -18.02
N ALA A 55 -0.22 -11.19 -16.78
CA ALA A 55 -1.57 -11.69 -16.51
C ALA A 55 -2.67 -10.72 -16.99
N LEU A 56 -2.40 -9.41 -17.03
CA LEU A 56 -3.32 -8.42 -17.60
C LEU A 56 -3.44 -8.52 -19.12
N LEU A 57 -2.38 -8.99 -19.78
CA LEU A 57 -2.35 -9.19 -21.24
C LEU A 57 -2.98 -10.52 -21.66
N ALA A 58 -3.06 -11.50 -20.75
CA ALA A 58 -3.61 -12.82 -21.05
C ALA A 58 -5.10 -12.73 -21.47
N PRO A 59 -5.49 -13.35 -22.60
CA PRO A 59 -6.83 -13.21 -23.19
C PRO A 59 -7.93 -13.85 -22.32
N GLU A 60 -7.57 -14.84 -21.49
CA GLU A 60 -8.47 -15.65 -20.66
C GLU A 60 -9.27 -14.84 -19.64
N HIS A 61 -8.77 -13.68 -19.22
CA HIS A 61 -9.41 -12.88 -18.20
C HIS A 61 -10.43 -11.89 -18.79
N GLY A 62 -11.59 -11.73 -18.13
CA GLY A 62 -12.60 -10.74 -18.51
C GLY A 62 -12.12 -9.29 -18.30
N SER A 63 -12.75 -8.34 -19.02
CA SER A 63 -12.44 -6.90 -18.90
C SER A 63 -12.67 -6.36 -17.50
N LEU A 64 -13.68 -6.83 -16.77
CA LEU A 64 -13.94 -6.44 -15.38
C LEU A 64 -12.80 -6.86 -14.44
N TRP A 65 -12.30 -8.10 -14.59
CA TRP A 65 -11.15 -8.58 -13.82
C TRP A 65 -9.92 -7.72 -14.08
N ARG A 66 -9.62 -7.44 -15.36
CA ARG A 66 -8.49 -6.59 -15.76
C ARG A 66 -8.64 -5.18 -15.19
N PHE A 67 -9.84 -4.61 -15.23
CA PHE A 67 -10.14 -3.30 -14.65
C PHE A 67 -9.87 -3.26 -13.15
N CYS A 68 -10.32 -4.27 -12.40
CA CYS A 68 -10.05 -4.39 -10.97
C CYS A 68 -8.55 -4.52 -10.69
N CYS A 69 -7.82 -5.34 -11.45
CA CYS A 69 -6.38 -5.51 -11.31
C CYS A 69 -5.59 -4.23 -11.67
N LEU A 70 -6.01 -3.47 -12.69
CA LEU A 70 -5.43 -2.17 -13.03
C LEU A 70 -5.64 -1.14 -11.90
N CYS A 71 -6.85 -1.07 -11.35
CA CYS A 71 -7.14 -0.22 -10.19
C CYS A 71 -6.31 -0.63 -8.97
N LEU A 72 -6.14 -1.94 -8.73
CA LEU A 72 -5.31 -2.46 -7.65
C LEU A 72 -3.83 -2.11 -7.86
N TYR A 73 -3.29 -2.27 -9.07
CA TYR A 73 -1.93 -1.88 -9.42
C TYR A 73 -1.70 -0.39 -9.16
N GLN A 74 -2.63 0.47 -9.58
CA GLN A 74 -2.58 1.90 -9.30
C GLN A 74 -2.68 2.19 -7.80
N ALA A 75 -3.52 1.47 -7.05
CA ALA A 75 -3.61 1.61 -5.60
C ALA A 75 -2.29 1.28 -4.90
N LEU A 76 -1.60 0.22 -5.34
CA LEU A 76 -0.26 -0.13 -4.84
C LEU A 76 0.77 0.94 -5.19
N ALA A 77 0.75 1.45 -6.43
CA ALA A 77 1.62 2.55 -6.85
C ALA A 77 1.37 3.82 -6.03
N MET A 78 0.10 4.15 -5.75
CA MET A 78 -0.30 5.27 -4.91
C MET A 78 0.18 5.08 -3.46
N ALA A 79 0.01 3.89 -2.88
CA ALA A 79 0.49 3.58 -1.54
C ALA A 79 2.01 3.77 -1.45
N TRP A 80 2.75 3.28 -2.45
CA TRP A 80 4.20 3.44 -2.54
C TRP A 80 4.64 4.91 -2.53
N VAL A 81 4.06 5.76 -3.39
CA VAL A 81 4.46 7.18 -3.44
C VAL A 81 4.05 7.92 -2.17
N LEU A 82 2.90 7.56 -1.60
CA LEU A 82 2.40 8.18 -0.38
C LEU A 82 3.35 7.94 0.80
N MET A 83 3.95 6.74 0.91
CA MET A 83 4.93 6.42 1.95
C MET A 83 6.22 7.25 1.85
N GLN A 84 6.52 7.78 0.66
CA GLN A 84 7.71 8.59 0.41
C GLN A 84 7.36 10.05 0.07
N ARG A 85 6.12 10.48 0.34
CA ARG A 85 5.60 11.74 -0.18
C ARG A 85 6.41 12.94 0.31
N ASP A 86 6.82 12.99 1.56
CA ASP A 86 7.60 14.11 2.09
C ASP A 86 9.00 14.18 1.46
N GLN A 87 9.59 13.04 1.17
CA GLN A 87 10.87 12.92 0.46
C GLN A 87 10.72 13.32 -1.02
N VAL A 88 9.67 12.82 -1.69
CA VAL A 88 9.37 13.13 -3.09
C VAL A 88 9.07 14.61 -3.24
N THR A 89 8.28 15.21 -2.35
CA THR A 89 7.92 16.63 -2.37
C THR A 89 9.03 17.57 -1.94
N GLY A 90 10.21 17.09 -1.52
CA GLY A 90 11.36 17.94 -1.23
C GLY A 90 11.45 18.52 0.18
N GLY A 91 10.58 18.11 1.11
CA GLY A 91 10.60 18.51 2.53
C GLY A 91 10.53 20.02 2.77
N ASP A 92 11.10 20.47 3.89
CA ASP A 92 11.05 21.87 4.37
C ASP A 92 11.66 22.86 3.38
N PHE A 93 12.70 22.45 2.63
CA PHE A 93 13.35 23.27 1.60
C PHE A 93 12.38 23.70 0.49
N MET A 94 11.31 22.96 0.22
CA MET A 94 10.28 23.39 -0.75
C MET A 94 9.45 24.57 -0.30
N GLY A 95 9.41 24.90 1.00
CA GLY A 95 8.81 26.16 1.45
C GLY A 95 9.49 27.35 0.76
N TYR A 96 10.83 27.34 0.74
CA TYR A 96 11.64 28.37 0.07
C TYR A 96 11.61 28.25 -1.45
N ALA A 97 11.75 27.05 -2.03
CA ALA A 97 11.77 26.93 -3.48
C ALA A 97 10.43 27.33 -4.15
N ARG A 98 9.30 27.21 -3.44
CA ARG A 98 8.00 27.68 -3.90
C ARG A 98 7.86 29.20 -3.92
N SER A 99 8.69 29.95 -3.17
CA SER A 99 8.72 31.42 -3.26
C SER A 99 9.54 31.92 -4.46
N LEU A 100 10.29 31.03 -5.13
CA LEU A 100 11.00 31.38 -6.36
C LEU A 100 10.04 31.40 -7.55
N PRO A 101 10.23 32.29 -8.54
CA PRO A 101 9.41 32.37 -9.74
C PRO A 101 9.74 31.23 -10.72
N VAL A 102 9.49 29.99 -10.31
CA VAL A 102 9.67 28.80 -11.16
C VAL A 102 8.39 28.55 -11.94
N PRO A 103 8.44 28.47 -13.29
CA PRO A 103 7.25 28.20 -14.07
C PRO A 103 6.71 26.80 -13.75
N PRO A 104 5.37 26.62 -13.71
CA PRO A 104 4.74 25.39 -13.23
C PRO A 104 5.09 24.15 -14.06
N ARG A 105 5.40 24.34 -15.36
CA ARG A 105 5.86 23.25 -16.25
C ARG A 105 7.22 22.68 -15.80
N GLN A 106 8.14 23.56 -15.40
CA GLN A 106 9.47 23.15 -14.95
C GLN A 106 9.41 22.45 -13.60
N ALA A 107 8.60 22.95 -12.67
CA ALA A 107 8.37 22.29 -11.38
C ALA A 107 7.81 20.87 -11.57
N ARG A 108 6.80 20.70 -12.43
CA ARG A 108 6.23 19.37 -12.74
C ARG A 108 7.23 18.43 -13.40
N ALA A 109 8.08 18.93 -14.30
CA ALA A 109 9.13 18.10 -14.90
C ALA A 109 10.11 17.58 -13.84
N VAL A 110 10.51 18.42 -12.89
CA VAL A 110 11.36 18.00 -11.76
C VAL A 110 10.63 16.99 -10.88
N ASP A 111 9.36 17.22 -10.54
CA ASP A 111 8.56 16.28 -9.75
C ASP A 111 8.44 14.91 -10.44
N MET A 112 8.26 14.89 -11.77
CA MET A 112 8.21 13.65 -12.56
C MET A 112 9.54 12.89 -12.55
N VAL A 113 10.67 13.59 -12.69
CA VAL A 113 11.99 12.93 -12.65
C VAL A 113 12.26 12.34 -11.26
N VAL A 114 11.94 13.07 -10.20
CA VAL A 114 12.08 12.56 -8.82
C VAL A 114 11.14 11.38 -8.57
N LEU A 115 9.90 11.46 -9.05
CA LEU A 115 8.93 10.36 -8.96
C LEU A 115 9.40 9.12 -9.71
N LEU A 116 9.94 9.28 -10.93
CA LEU A 116 10.48 8.17 -11.71
C LEU A 116 11.64 7.48 -10.98
N ALA A 117 12.55 8.26 -10.37
CA ALA A 117 13.62 7.73 -9.55
C ALA A 117 13.08 6.95 -8.33
N ALA A 118 12.04 7.50 -7.67
CA ALA A 118 11.38 6.86 -6.54
C ALA A 118 10.60 5.59 -6.90
N ASN A 119 10.18 5.47 -8.16
CA ASN A 119 9.47 4.31 -8.68
C ASN A 119 10.37 3.20 -9.22
N SER A 120 11.70 3.35 -9.14
CA SER A 120 12.64 2.37 -9.71
C SER A 120 12.32 0.90 -9.36
N PRO A 121 11.91 0.52 -8.13
CA PRO A 121 11.53 -0.87 -7.85
C PRO A 121 10.20 -1.28 -8.49
N LEU A 122 9.22 -0.38 -8.55
CA LEU A 122 7.92 -0.63 -9.18
C LEU A 122 8.04 -0.75 -10.70
N LEU A 123 8.99 -0.04 -11.31
CA LEU A 123 9.26 -0.09 -12.75
C LEU A 123 9.90 -1.41 -13.21
N LEU A 124 10.45 -2.22 -12.28
CA LEU A 124 10.98 -3.54 -12.62
C LEU A 124 9.88 -4.47 -13.18
N LEU A 125 8.66 -4.42 -12.62
CA LEU A 125 7.52 -5.24 -13.05
C LEU A 125 7.16 -4.99 -14.54
N PRO A 126 6.83 -3.75 -14.97
CA PRO A 126 6.54 -3.48 -16.37
C PRO A 126 7.77 -3.62 -17.28
N ALA A 127 8.98 -3.35 -16.78
CA ALA A 127 10.21 -3.56 -17.57
C ALA A 127 10.43 -5.04 -17.89
N ALA A 128 10.27 -5.93 -16.91
CA ALA A 128 10.37 -7.37 -17.11
C ALA A 128 9.28 -7.90 -18.06
N ALA A 129 8.04 -7.40 -17.94
CA ALA A 129 6.98 -7.73 -18.86
C ALA A 129 7.28 -7.27 -20.30
N LEU A 130 7.84 -6.07 -20.49
CA LEU A 130 8.23 -5.57 -21.81
C LEU A 130 9.34 -6.43 -22.43
N VAL A 131 10.36 -6.81 -21.65
CA VAL A 131 11.42 -7.72 -22.11
C VAL A 131 10.83 -9.06 -22.54
N TRP A 132 9.90 -9.61 -21.76
CA TRP A 132 9.23 -10.87 -22.08
C TRP A 132 8.44 -10.78 -23.39
N VAL A 133 7.62 -9.74 -23.54
CA VAL A 133 6.80 -9.47 -24.73
C VAL A 133 7.67 -9.35 -25.98
N VAL A 134 8.75 -8.58 -25.93
CA VAL A 134 9.67 -8.41 -27.07
C VAL A 134 10.37 -9.72 -27.44
N ALA A 135 10.65 -10.60 -26.47
CA ALA A 135 11.34 -11.85 -26.71
C ALA A 135 10.44 -12.98 -27.26
N HIS A 136 9.13 -12.95 -27.01
CA HIS A 136 8.22 -14.07 -27.32
C HIS A 136 7.11 -13.73 -28.30
N ASP A 137 6.66 -12.49 -28.33
CA ASP A 137 5.52 -12.12 -29.17
C ASP A 137 5.97 -11.79 -30.60
N GLY A 138 5.10 -12.07 -31.58
CA GLY A 138 5.29 -11.59 -32.95
C GLY A 138 5.28 -10.07 -33.02
N ALA A 139 5.78 -9.50 -34.13
CA ALA A 139 5.99 -8.05 -34.26
C ALA A 139 4.77 -7.17 -33.92
N LEU A 140 3.57 -7.55 -34.38
CA LEU A 140 2.35 -6.77 -34.15
C LEU A 140 1.82 -6.90 -32.70
N PRO A 141 1.64 -8.12 -32.14
CA PRO A 141 1.28 -8.27 -30.73
C PRO A 141 2.29 -7.62 -29.77
N ALA A 142 3.59 -7.70 -30.07
CA ALA A 142 4.63 -7.09 -29.25
C ALA A 142 4.47 -5.57 -29.14
N VAL A 143 4.12 -4.89 -30.25
CA VAL A 143 3.86 -3.45 -30.26
C VAL A 143 2.61 -3.10 -29.46
N LEU A 144 1.52 -3.85 -29.60
CA LEU A 144 0.26 -3.59 -28.90
C LEU A 144 0.38 -3.84 -27.39
N HIS A 145 1.03 -4.94 -27.00
CA HIS A 145 1.33 -5.26 -25.61
C HIS A 145 2.33 -4.26 -25.02
N GLY A 146 3.35 -3.85 -25.76
CA GLY A 146 4.27 -2.80 -25.35
C GLY A 146 3.56 -1.46 -25.11
N LEU A 147 2.64 -1.08 -26.00
CA LEU A 147 1.83 0.13 -25.85
C LEU A 147 0.92 0.05 -24.61
N PHE A 148 0.30 -1.11 -24.35
CA PHE A 148 -0.47 -1.35 -23.13
C PHE A 148 0.39 -1.14 -21.88
N VAL A 149 1.59 -1.72 -21.83
CA VAL A 149 2.51 -1.60 -20.69
C VAL A 149 2.95 -0.15 -20.48
N VAL A 150 3.25 0.58 -21.55
CA VAL A 150 3.58 2.01 -21.48
C VAL A 150 2.41 2.83 -20.93
N GLN A 151 1.18 2.59 -21.39
CA GLN A 151 0.00 3.29 -20.89
C GLN A 151 -0.28 2.98 -19.42
N LEU A 152 -0.10 1.72 -19.00
CA LEU A 152 -0.17 1.32 -17.59
C LEU A 152 0.79 2.15 -16.72
N VAL A 153 2.05 2.29 -17.15
CA VAL A 153 3.06 3.09 -16.44
C VAL A 153 2.66 4.57 -16.39
N ILE A 154 2.17 5.13 -17.49
CA ILE A 154 1.72 6.53 -17.57
C ILE A 154 0.54 6.78 -16.61
N LEU A 155 -0.48 5.93 -16.62
CA LEU A 155 -1.64 6.07 -15.72
C LEU A 155 -1.26 5.88 -14.26
N ALA A 156 -0.36 4.94 -13.94
CA ALA A 156 0.16 4.76 -12.59
C ALA A 156 0.93 6.00 -12.10
N ALA A 157 1.81 6.57 -12.93
CA ALA A 157 2.54 7.80 -12.61
C ALA A 157 1.59 9.00 -12.43
N ALA A 158 0.54 9.10 -13.26
CA ALA A 158 -0.49 10.14 -13.12
C ALA A 158 -1.28 10.00 -11.80
N ALA A 159 -1.62 8.77 -11.40
CA ALA A 159 -2.28 8.49 -10.12
C ALA A 159 -1.40 8.89 -8.94
N GLN A 160 -0.11 8.55 -9.01
CA GLN A 160 0.87 8.94 -7.99
C GLN A 160 1.04 10.45 -7.88
N LEU A 161 1.12 11.17 -9.01
CA LEU A 161 1.19 12.63 -9.01
C LEU A 161 -0.08 13.25 -8.39
N ALA A 162 -1.25 12.72 -8.71
CA ALA A 162 -2.52 13.17 -8.12
C ALA A 162 -2.52 13.00 -6.58
N CYS A 163 -1.94 11.92 -6.07
CA CYS A 163 -1.76 11.70 -4.63
C CYS A 163 -0.76 12.68 -4.01
N VAL A 164 0.38 12.94 -4.66
CA VAL A 164 1.40 13.88 -4.19
C VAL A 164 0.80 15.29 -4.06
N ASP A 165 0.04 15.72 -5.07
CA ASP A 165 -0.65 17.01 -5.15
C ASP A 165 -1.94 17.11 -4.32
N ARG A 166 -2.35 16.02 -3.64
CA ARG A 166 -3.64 15.90 -2.91
C ARG A 166 -4.89 16.15 -3.77
N ARG A 167 -4.79 15.96 -5.08
CA ARG A 167 -5.90 16.14 -6.04
C ARG A 167 -6.62 14.80 -6.25
N TYR A 168 -7.20 14.26 -5.18
CA TYR A 168 -7.81 12.92 -5.18
C TYR A 168 -8.99 12.77 -6.15
N ALA A 169 -9.67 13.87 -6.50
CA ALA A 169 -10.78 13.82 -7.46
C ALA A 169 -10.33 13.37 -8.87
N ARG A 170 -9.05 13.54 -9.19
CA ARG A 170 -8.44 13.04 -10.44
C ARG A 170 -8.36 11.52 -10.51
N LEU A 171 -8.41 10.84 -9.37
CA LEU A 171 -8.35 9.37 -9.33
C LEU A 171 -9.60 8.76 -9.99
N GLY A 172 -10.76 9.42 -9.89
CA GLY A 172 -11.98 9.01 -10.60
C GLY A 172 -11.81 9.10 -12.13
N ALA A 173 -11.15 10.15 -12.61
CA ALA A 173 -10.84 10.31 -14.04
C ALA A 173 -9.87 9.24 -14.56
N LEU A 174 -8.85 8.90 -13.77
CA LEU A 174 -7.91 7.83 -14.09
C LEU A 174 -8.57 6.44 -14.05
N ALA A 175 -9.49 6.22 -13.11
CA ALA A 175 -10.30 5.00 -13.08
C ALA A 175 -11.12 4.84 -14.37
N LEU A 176 -11.74 5.91 -14.89
CA LEU A 176 -12.45 5.84 -16.17
C LEU A 176 -11.53 5.50 -17.35
N ALA A 177 -10.29 6.00 -17.35
CA ALA A 177 -9.29 5.66 -18.37
C ALA A 177 -8.85 4.18 -18.32
N ASN A 178 -9.01 3.50 -17.18
CA ASN A 178 -8.73 2.07 -17.10
C ASN A 178 -9.77 1.22 -17.86
N ILE A 179 -10.95 1.75 -18.19
CA ILE A 179 -11.99 1.00 -18.92
C ILE A 179 -11.52 0.61 -20.34
N PRO A 180 -11.10 1.55 -21.21
CA PRO A 180 -10.59 1.19 -22.54
C PRO A 180 -9.30 0.37 -22.45
N LEU A 181 -8.42 0.66 -21.48
CA LEU A 181 -7.20 -0.12 -21.27
C LEU A 181 -7.51 -1.58 -20.92
N ALA A 182 -8.45 -1.82 -20.00
CA ALA A 182 -8.86 -3.17 -19.58
C ALA A 182 -9.54 -3.98 -20.71
N ALA A 183 -10.21 -3.30 -21.64
CA ALA A 183 -10.88 -3.95 -22.76
C ALA A 183 -9.92 -4.36 -23.89
N ALA A 184 -8.73 -3.75 -23.97
CA ALA A 184 -7.82 -3.90 -25.11
C ALA A 184 -7.28 -5.32 -25.35
N PRO A 185 -6.79 -6.09 -24.35
CA PRO A 185 -6.13 -7.38 -24.61
C PRO A 185 -7.05 -8.52 -25.08
N GLY A 186 -8.37 -8.38 -24.96
CA GLY A 186 -9.35 -9.38 -25.40
C GLY A 186 -10.03 -9.03 -26.74
N ALA A 187 -9.63 -7.93 -27.38
CA ALA A 187 -10.27 -7.43 -28.59
C ALA A 187 -9.50 -7.85 -29.85
N SER A 188 -10.14 -7.73 -31.02
CA SER A 188 -9.42 -7.88 -32.29
C SER A 188 -8.34 -6.80 -32.43
N PRO A 189 -7.25 -7.02 -33.19
CA PRO A 189 -6.13 -6.08 -33.27
C PRO A 189 -6.54 -4.65 -33.66
N ALA A 190 -7.49 -4.51 -34.58
CA ALA A 190 -8.02 -3.21 -34.99
C ALA A 190 -8.74 -2.49 -33.83
N VAL A 191 -9.54 -3.23 -33.06
CA VAL A 191 -10.24 -2.68 -31.88
C VAL A 191 -9.25 -2.38 -30.76
N GLN A 192 -8.22 -3.21 -30.58
CA GLN A 192 -7.15 -2.99 -29.60
C GLN A 192 -6.42 -1.67 -29.86
N VAL A 193 -6.10 -1.35 -31.12
CA VAL A 193 -5.51 -0.04 -31.50
C VAL A 193 -6.43 1.11 -31.10
N VAL A 194 -7.73 1.02 -31.40
CA VAL A 194 -8.70 2.08 -31.05
C VAL A 194 -8.82 2.25 -29.55
N LEU A 195 -8.93 1.16 -28.79
CA LEU A 195 -9.04 1.19 -27.34
C LEU A 195 -7.78 1.78 -26.69
N LEU A 196 -6.59 1.35 -27.12
CA LEU A 196 -5.33 1.91 -26.65
C LEU A 196 -5.18 3.39 -27.03
N ALA A 197 -5.59 3.80 -28.23
CA ALA A 197 -5.57 5.20 -28.65
C ALA A 197 -6.54 6.07 -27.84
N ALA A 198 -7.66 5.50 -27.36
CA ALA A 198 -8.66 6.20 -26.57
C ALA A 198 -8.25 6.40 -25.09
N THR A 199 -7.39 5.54 -24.52
CA THR A 199 -7.02 5.55 -23.09
C THR A 199 -6.54 6.92 -22.59
N LEU A 200 -5.54 7.53 -23.23
CA LEU A 200 -4.95 8.80 -22.78
C LEU A 200 -5.88 10.01 -23.03
N PRO A 201 -6.55 10.13 -24.20
CA PRO A 201 -7.61 11.13 -24.40
C PRO A 201 -8.73 11.01 -23.37
N CYS A 202 -9.18 9.80 -23.03
CA CYS A 202 -10.19 9.57 -21.99
C CYS A 202 -9.71 10.09 -20.63
N ALA A 203 -8.46 9.80 -20.24
CA ALA A 203 -7.88 10.33 -19.01
C ALA A 203 -7.84 11.87 -18.99
N TRP A 204 -7.43 12.49 -20.10
CA TRP A 204 -7.33 13.94 -20.23
C TRP A 204 -8.70 14.63 -20.19
N LEU A 205 -9.68 14.12 -20.94
CA LEU A 205 -11.05 14.62 -20.94
C LEU A 205 -11.70 14.46 -19.56
N ALA A 206 -11.54 13.29 -18.94
CA ALA A 206 -12.09 13.03 -17.61
C ALA A 206 -11.45 13.94 -16.54
N ASP A 207 -10.14 14.22 -16.61
CA ASP A 207 -9.49 15.17 -15.69
C ASP A 207 -10.04 16.59 -15.87
N ARG A 208 -10.25 17.02 -17.13
CA ARG A 208 -10.69 18.39 -17.44
C ARG A 208 -12.15 18.64 -17.10
N TYR A 209 -13.02 17.67 -17.36
CA TYR A 209 -14.47 17.87 -17.30
C TYR A 209 -15.17 17.16 -16.14
N LEU A 210 -14.59 16.08 -15.58
CA LEU A 210 -15.28 15.23 -14.60
C LEU A 210 -14.63 15.27 -13.20
N ALA A 211 -13.30 15.39 -13.12
CA ALA A 211 -12.56 15.36 -11.84
C ALA A 211 -13.08 16.39 -10.83
N GLY A 212 -13.18 17.66 -11.23
CA GLY A 212 -13.71 18.72 -10.37
C GLY A 212 -15.20 18.56 -10.05
N PRO A 213 -16.09 18.65 -11.05
CA PRO A 213 -17.52 18.81 -10.80
C PRO A 213 -18.24 17.54 -10.36
N LEU A 214 -17.80 16.35 -10.81
CA LEU A 214 -18.48 15.09 -10.45
C LEU A 214 -17.81 14.43 -9.24
N PHE A 215 -16.48 14.26 -9.29
CA PHE A 215 -15.78 13.48 -8.28
C PHE A 215 -15.44 14.27 -7.03
N GLY A 216 -15.29 15.60 -7.12
CA GLY A 216 -15.07 16.48 -5.96
C GLY A 216 -16.21 16.38 -4.94
N PRO A 217 -17.46 16.71 -5.31
CA PRO A 217 -18.61 16.63 -4.41
C PRO A 217 -18.87 15.22 -3.90
N LEU A 218 -18.62 14.19 -4.71
CA LEU A 218 -18.76 12.79 -4.30
C LEU A 218 -17.74 12.44 -3.21
N LEU A 219 -16.47 12.80 -3.40
CA LEU A 219 -15.42 12.58 -2.41
C LEU A 219 -15.72 13.32 -1.11
N ASP A 220 -16.17 14.57 -1.19
CA ASP A 220 -16.53 15.36 -0.02
C ASP A 220 -17.78 14.81 0.69
N SER A 221 -18.73 14.28 -0.07
CA SER A 221 -19.92 13.62 0.48
C SER A 221 -19.56 12.30 1.16
N VAL A 222 -18.68 11.48 0.58
CA VAL A 222 -18.15 10.27 1.22
C VAL A 222 -17.39 10.63 2.48
N LYS A 223 -16.52 11.65 2.45
CA LYS A 223 -15.80 12.14 3.64
C LYS A 223 -16.75 12.60 4.73
N ARG A 224 -17.77 13.41 4.37
CA ARG A 224 -18.80 13.86 5.31
C ARG A 224 -19.59 12.70 5.88
N ARG A 225 -20.00 11.75 5.05
CA ARG A 225 -20.76 10.57 5.48
C ARG A 225 -19.92 9.67 6.37
N ALA A 226 -18.66 9.44 6.04
CA ALA A 226 -17.71 8.73 6.88
C ALA A 226 -17.50 9.46 8.22
N SER A 227 -17.38 10.79 8.23
CA SER A 227 -17.28 11.54 9.49
C SER A 227 -18.57 11.50 10.31
N HIS A 228 -19.75 11.52 9.66
CA HIS A 228 -21.03 11.39 10.35
C HIS A 228 -21.25 9.99 10.89
N LEU A 229 -20.89 8.95 10.13
CA LEU A 229 -20.92 7.56 10.59
C LEU A 229 -19.92 7.35 11.72
N ALA A 230 -18.71 7.89 11.63
CA ALA A 230 -17.73 7.87 12.71
C ALA A 230 -18.24 8.61 13.96
N ALA A 231 -18.92 9.75 13.80
CA ALA A 231 -19.52 10.50 14.89
C ALA A 231 -20.73 9.78 15.52
N ARG A 232 -21.52 9.04 14.74
CA ARG A 232 -22.67 8.26 15.21
C ARG A 232 -22.28 6.90 15.80
N ALA A 233 -21.27 6.26 15.22
CA ALA A 233 -20.72 5.00 15.69
C ALA A 233 -19.77 5.20 16.87
N ALA A 234 -19.27 6.42 17.10
CA ALA A 234 -18.61 6.78 18.33
C ALA A 234 -19.63 6.65 19.48
N PRO A 235 -19.43 5.71 20.41
CA PRO A 235 -20.21 5.70 21.64
C PRO A 235 -20.17 7.10 22.26
N ALA A 236 -21.32 7.60 22.74
CA ALA A 236 -21.43 8.87 23.47
C ALA A 236 -20.51 8.96 24.72
N ARG A 237 -19.76 7.89 25.02
CA ARG A 237 -18.79 7.74 26.11
C ARG A 237 -17.32 7.71 25.67
N LEU A 238 -17.01 7.80 24.37
CA LEU A 238 -15.61 7.90 23.94
C LEU A 238 -15.05 9.27 24.29
N HIS A 239 -14.02 9.27 25.14
CA HIS A 239 -13.31 10.48 25.52
C HIS A 239 -12.78 11.20 24.26
N PRO A 240 -12.92 12.54 24.11
CA PRO A 240 -12.44 13.29 22.95
C PRO A 240 -10.97 13.03 22.59
N ALA A 241 -10.16 12.68 23.60
CA ALA A 241 -8.77 12.28 23.45
C ALA A 241 -8.55 11.06 22.54
N ALA A 242 -9.54 10.16 22.38
CA ALA A 242 -9.47 9.02 21.46
C ALA A 242 -9.37 9.45 19.99
N PHE A 243 -9.90 10.62 19.65
CA PHE A 243 -9.86 11.13 18.28
C PHE A 243 -8.50 11.72 17.90
N ILE A 244 -7.62 12.01 18.86
CA ILE A 244 -6.28 12.56 18.59
C ILE A 244 -5.45 11.55 17.79
N PRO A 245 -5.20 10.31 18.26
CA PRO A 245 -4.46 9.31 17.51
C PRO A 245 -5.15 8.92 16.20
N LEU A 246 -6.49 8.83 16.19
CA LEU A 246 -7.24 8.51 14.97
C LEU A 246 -7.08 9.59 13.90
N ASN A 247 -7.21 10.86 14.27
CA ASN A 247 -7.03 11.98 13.34
C ASN A 247 -5.59 12.06 12.85
N TYR A 248 -4.61 11.75 13.70
CA TYR A 248 -3.22 11.67 13.26
C TYR A 248 -3.05 10.62 12.16
N LEU A 249 -3.50 9.38 12.38
CA LEU A 249 -3.37 8.30 11.40
C LEU A 249 -4.10 8.61 10.09
N VAL A 250 -5.32 9.15 10.17
CA VAL A 250 -6.15 9.42 8.99
C VAL A 250 -5.70 10.66 8.23
N ARG A 251 -5.24 11.72 8.90
CA ARG A 251 -4.94 13.01 8.26
C ARG A 251 -3.46 13.25 8.03
N GLN A 252 -2.61 12.85 8.97
CA GLN A 252 -1.17 13.12 8.92
C GLN A 252 -0.36 11.93 8.41
N ALA A 253 -0.73 10.71 8.78
CA ALA A 253 -0.05 9.49 8.36
C ALA A 253 -0.93 8.52 7.52
N PRO A 254 -1.75 8.98 6.54
CA PRO A 254 -2.66 8.10 5.80
C PRO A 254 -1.90 7.07 4.96
N ALA A 255 -0.74 7.47 4.44
CA ALA A 255 0.15 6.64 3.65
C ALA A 255 0.64 5.42 4.41
N GLU A 256 1.16 5.67 5.61
CA GLU A 256 1.78 4.66 6.45
C GLU A 256 0.71 3.76 7.08
N THR A 257 -0.41 4.34 7.48
CA THR A 257 -1.60 3.59 7.94
C THR A 257 -2.13 2.69 6.83
N PHE A 258 -2.35 3.23 5.63
CA PHE A 258 -2.82 2.45 4.49
C PHE A 258 -1.82 1.38 4.08
N GLY A 259 -0.52 1.68 4.08
CA GLY A 259 0.52 0.70 3.78
C GLY A 259 0.50 -0.48 4.76
N LYS A 260 0.41 -0.22 6.06
CA LYS A 260 0.35 -1.26 7.11
C LYS A 260 -0.96 -2.07 7.02
N LEU A 261 -2.09 -1.41 6.76
CA LEU A 261 -3.37 -2.08 6.53
C LEU A 261 -3.38 -2.91 5.23
N ALA A 262 -2.77 -2.42 4.17
CA ALA A 262 -2.65 -3.13 2.90
C ALA A 262 -1.79 -4.38 3.06
N VAL A 263 -0.66 -4.29 3.78
CA VAL A 263 0.16 -5.46 4.13
C VAL A 263 -0.66 -6.47 4.93
N ALA A 264 -1.43 -6.03 5.93
CA ALA A 264 -2.30 -6.92 6.69
C ALA A 264 -3.38 -7.59 5.81
N GLY A 265 -4.00 -6.82 4.91
CA GLY A 265 -4.99 -7.31 3.96
C GLY A 265 -4.43 -8.31 2.95
N VAL A 266 -3.27 -8.01 2.35
CA VAL A 266 -2.57 -8.92 1.42
C VAL A 266 -2.14 -10.20 2.13
N THR A 267 -1.61 -10.08 3.36
CA THR A 267 -1.25 -11.25 4.18
C THR A 267 -2.47 -12.12 4.46
N THR A 268 -3.60 -11.50 4.81
CA THR A 268 -4.86 -12.19 5.06
C THR A 268 -5.36 -12.89 3.80
N ALA A 269 -5.41 -12.19 2.66
CA ALA A 269 -5.86 -12.76 1.39
C ALA A 269 -4.93 -13.91 0.93
N ALA A 270 -3.62 -13.76 1.06
CA ALA A 270 -2.64 -14.80 0.74
C ALA A 270 -2.83 -16.03 1.64
N ALA A 271 -3.05 -15.84 2.95
CA ALA A 271 -3.36 -16.93 3.86
C ALA A 271 -4.65 -17.65 3.45
N LEU A 272 -5.73 -16.93 3.16
CA LEU A 272 -6.99 -17.53 2.72
C LEU A 272 -6.84 -18.31 1.40
N ALA A 273 -6.09 -17.77 0.44
CA ALA A 273 -5.82 -18.45 -0.82
C ALA A 273 -5.01 -19.74 -0.60
N LEU A 274 -3.99 -19.71 0.25
CA LEU A 274 -3.21 -20.90 0.59
C LEU A 274 -4.05 -21.95 1.34
N MET A 275 -4.93 -21.53 2.25
CA MET A 275 -5.88 -22.43 2.92
C MET A 275 -6.81 -23.12 1.92
N ALA A 276 -7.30 -22.38 0.92
CA ALA A 276 -8.13 -22.94 -0.14
C ALA A 276 -7.36 -23.93 -1.04
N VAL A 277 -6.09 -23.63 -1.37
CA VAL A 277 -5.20 -24.55 -2.11
C VAL A 277 -4.94 -25.84 -1.34
N TRP A 278 -4.91 -25.78 -0.01
CA TRP A 278 -4.75 -26.96 0.85
C TRP A 278 -6.08 -27.61 1.25
N GLU A 279 -7.19 -27.21 0.61
CA GLU A 279 -8.53 -27.76 0.88
C GLU A 279 -8.90 -27.75 2.37
N TYR A 280 -8.38 -26.78 3.11
CA TYR A 280 -8.62 -26.61 4.55
C TYR A 280 -8.18 -27.80 5.43
N ASP A 281 -7.07 -28.47 5.06
CA ASP A 281 -6.42 -29.53 5.84
C ASP A 281 -5.82 -29.02 7.18
N ASP A 282 -5.24 -29.90 8.01
CA ASP A 282 -4.69 -29.60 9.35
C ASP A 282 -3.60 -28.49 9.38
N ARG A 283 -3.03 -28.17 8.22
CA ARG A 283 -2.02 -27.10 8.05
C ARG A 283 -2.59 -25.69 8.25
N ILE A 284 -3.92 -25.51 8.22
CA ILE A 284 -4.54 -24.19 8.37
C ILE A 284 -4.28 -23.55 9.73
N GLY A 285 -4.08 -24.34 10.79
CA GLY A 285 -3.77 -23.82 12.13
C GLY A 285 -2.45 -23.05 12.14
N GLY A 286 -1.38 -23.69 11.65
CA GLY A 286 -0.05 -23.08 11.56
C GLY A 286 -0.03 -21.85 10.67
N LEU A 287 -0.69 -21.92 9.52
CA LEU A 287 -0.79 -20.79 8.60
C LEU A 287 -1.55 -19.61 9.22
N SER A 288 -2.61 -19.86 9.98
CA SER A 288 -3.35 -18.82 10.71
C SER A 288 -2.46 -18.10 11.71
N VAL A 289 -1.68 -18.84 12.49
CA VAL A 289 -0.73 -18.29 13.47
C VAL A 289 0.32 -17.41 12.78
N ILE A 290 0.92 -17.90 11.69
CA ILE A 290 1.93 -17.14 10.92
C ILE A 290 1.32 -15.86 10.34
N ALA A 291 0.15 -15.97 9.71
CA ALA A 291 -0.54 -14.82 9.13
C ALA A 291 -0.87 -13.76 10.19
N LEU A 292 -1.37 -14.17 11.36
CA LEU A 292 -1.66 -13.25 12.47
C LEU A 292 -0.40 -12.61 13.04
N ALA A 293 0.71 -13.34 13.13
CA ALA A 293 1.98 -12.77 13.57
C ALA A 293 2.47 -11.68 12.60
N ILE A 294 2.36 -11.89 11.29
CA ILE A 294 2.72 -10.91 10.26
C ILE A 294 1.77 -9.68 10.31
N VAL A 295 0.46 -9.91 10.46
CA VAL A 295 -0.53 -8.84 10.63
C VAL A 295 -0.24 -8.01 11.88
N ALA A 296 0.06 -8.66 13.02
CA ALA A 296 0.41 -7.99 14.26
C ALA A 296 1.68 -7.15 14.10
N LEU A 297 2.71 -7.68 13.44
CA LEU A 297 3.95 -6.96 13.13
C LEU A 297 3.68 -5.71 12.28
N ALA A 298 2.94 -5.86 11.18
CA ALA A 298 2.60 -4.77 10.28
C ALA A 298 1.89 -3.63 11.03
N ILE A 299 0.86 -3.97 11.83
CA ILE A 299 0.04 -2.99 12.55
C ILE A 299 0.80 -2.38 13.73
N SER A 300 1.61 -3.17 14.45
CA SER A 300 2.41 -2.70 15.58
C SER A 300 3.37 -1.57 15.21
N GLY A 301 3.80 -1.52 13.94
CA GLY A 301 4.62 -0.42 13.44
C GLY A 301 3.96 0.96 13.63
N LEU A 302 2.63 1.05 13.73
CA LEU A 302 1.91 2.32 13.99
C LEU A 302 2.15 2.88 15.40
N TYR A 303 2.60 2.06 16.36
CA TYR A 303 2.93 2.56 17.70
C TYR A 303 4.02 3.61 17.67
N ARG A 304 4.99 3.47 16.77
CA ARG A 304 6.10 4.42 16.65
C ARG A 304 5.59 5.79 16.20
N ASP A 305 4.74 5.82 15.18
CA ASP A 305 4.21 7.05 14.60
C ASP A 305 3.25 7.75 15.57
N LEU A 306 2.43 6.96 16.27
CA LEU A 306 1.57 7.47 17.33
C LEU A 306 2.41 8.03 18.49
N HIS A 307 3.49 7.37 18.89
CA HIS A 307 4.36 7.85 19.97
C HIS A 307 5.08 9.15 19.61
N THR A 308 5.58 9.29 18.39
CA THR A 308 6.20 10.53 17.92
C THR A 308 5.17 11.66 17.84
N ALA A 309 3.95 11.37 17.36
CA ALA A 309 2.84 12.33 17.34
C ALA A 309 2.45 12.80 18.74
N HIS A 310 2.32 11.87 19.69
CA HIS A 310 2.01 12.21 21.09
C HIS A 310 3.11 13.07 21.70
N ARG A 311 4.39 12.77 21.45
CA ARG A 311 5.50 13.60 21.93
C ARG A 311 5.45 15.02 21.36
N ALA A 312 5.14 15.17 20.08
CA ALA A 312 4.98 16.50 19.46
C ALA A 312 3.76 17.26 20.02
N ALA A 313 2.70 16.55 20.39
CA ALA A 313 1.48 17.12 20.96
C ALA A 313 1.55 17.38 22.48
N LEU A 314 2.57 16.90 23.18
CA LEU A 314 2.71 17.04 24.64
C LEU A 314 2.50 18.48 25.15
N PRO A 315 3.08 19.53 24.54
CA PRO A 315 2.89 20.90 25.03
C PRO A 315 1.43 21.37 24.98
N LEU A 316 0.69 20.95 23.95
CA LEU A 316 -0.73 21.28 23.78
C LEU A 316 -1.62 20.46 24.73
N VAL A 317 -1.25 19.20 24.96
CA VAL A 317 -2.05 18.25 25.75
C VAL A 317 -1.80 18.41 27.25
N ALA A 318 -0.67 18.98 27.67
CA ALA A 318 -0.34 19.19 29.08
C ALA A 318 -1.36 20.07 29.83
N GLY A 319 -2.09 20.94 29.12
CA GLY A 319 -3.16 21.77 29.70
C GLY A 319 -4.53 21.09 29.80
N LEU A 320 -4.68 19.87 29.29
CA LEU A 320 -5.96 19.16 29.27
C LEU A 320 -6.07 18.17 30.45
N PRO A 321 -7.26 17.99 31.04
CA PRO A 321 -7.50 17.06 32.14
C PRO A 321 -7.54 15.60 31.63
N LEU A 322 -6.42 15.09 31.12
CA LEU A 322 -6.30 13.74 30.60
C LEU A 322 -5.69 12.78 31.63
N PRO A 323 -6.13 11.51 31.68
CA PRO A 323 -5.55 10.52 32.57
C PRO A 323 -4.10 10.19 32.17
N ARG A 324 -3.22 9.92 33.15
CA ARG A 324 -1.76 9.72 32.96
C ARG A 324 -1.36 8.69 31.89
N HIS A 325 -2.23 7.74 31.57
CA HIS A 325 -1.98 6.68 30.57
C HIS A 325 -2.93 6.71 29.37
N TRP A 326 -3.56 7.86 29.10
CA TRP A 326 -4.55 8.00 28.03
C TRP A 326 -3.99 7.54 26.67
N ALA A 327 -2.81 8.04 26.27
CA ALA A 327 -2.21 7.75 24.97
C ALA A 327 -2.03 6.24 24.75
N ARG A 328 -1.48 5.53 25.75
CA ARG A 328 -1.27 4.07 25.69
C ARG A 328 -2.58 3.31 25.47
N LYS A 329 -3.65 3.68 26.18
CA LYS A 329 -4.94 3.00 26.09
C LYS A 329 -5.57 3.19 24.72
N PHE A 330 -5.58 4.43 24.21
CA PHE A 330 -6.19 4.73 22.92
C PHE A 330 -5.37 4.24 21.73
N ASP A 331 -4.04 4.27 21.81
CA ASP A 331 -3.16 3.67 20.79
C ASP A 331 -3.48 2.20 20.63
N HIS A 332 -3.52 1.45 21.74
CA HIS A 332 -3.84 0.03 21.69
C HIS A 332 -5.25 -0.22 21.16
N MET A 333 -6.25 0.56 21.59
CA MET A 333 -7.62 0.42 21.08
C MET A 333 -7.71 0.66 19.56
N ILE A 334 -7.00 1.66 19.02
CA ILE A 334 -7.00 1.96 17.59
C ILE A 334 -6.26 0.89 16.79
N LEU A 335 -5.13 0.41 17.29
CA LEU A 335 -4.40 -0.69 16.65
C LEU A 335 -5.21 -2.00 16.70
N MET A 336 -5.98 -2.23 17.77
CA MET A 336 -6.95 -3.33 17.83
C MET A 336 -8.06 -3.16 16.80
N LEU A 337 -8.64 -1.96 16.69
CA LEU A 337 -9.65 -1.68 15.68
C LEU A 337 -9.12 -1.89 14.25
N ALA A 338 -7.84 -1.62 14.02
CA ALA A 338 -7.16 -1.88 12.75
C ALA A 338 -6.87 -3.37 12.50
N GLY A 339 -6.51 -4.14 13.53
CA GLY A 339 -6.04 -5.52 13.38
C GLY A 339 -7.09 -6.62 13.56
N LEU A 340 -8.06 -6.41 14.47
CA LEU A 340 -9.10 -7.38 14.78
C LEU A 340 -9.94 -7.80 13.57
N PRO A 341 -10.29 -6.92 12.60
CA PRO A 341 -11.03 -7.35 11.42
C PRO A 341 -10.31 -8.46 10.64
N PHE A 342 -8.99 -8.36 10.48
CA PHE A 342 -8.19 -9.39 9.80
C PHE A 342 -8.16 -10.70 10.60
N ALA A 343 -8.02 -10.60 11.93
CA ALA A 343 -8.07 -11.77 12.79
C ALA A 343 -9.44 -12.46 12.79
N ALA A 344 -10.52 -11.68 12.77
CA ALA A 344 -11.89 -12.18 12.67
C ALA A 344 -12.15 -12.85 11.31
N ILE A 345 -11.63 -12.31 10.20
CA ILE A 345 -11.74 -12.93 8.88
C ILE A 345 -11.01 -14.29 8.85
N ILE A 346 -9.74 -14.34 9.27
CA ILE A 346 -8.95 -15.57 9.30
C ILE A 346 -9.62 -16.60 10.22
N GLY A 347 -9.93 -16.21 11.46
CA GLY A 347 -10.58 -17.08 12.43
C GLY A 347 -11.96 -17.55 11.99
N GLY A 348 -12.75 -16.67 11.38
CA GLY A 348 -14.08 -17.00 10.85
C GLY A 348 -14.03 -18.05 9.75
N VAL A 349 -13.08 -17.96 8.83
CA VAL A 349 -12.90 -18.96 7.76
C VAL A 349 -12.45 -20.30 8.33
N VAL A 350 -11.56 -20.31 9.33
CA VAL A 350 -11.15 -21.54 10.02
C VAL A 350 -12.33 -22.19 10.73
N VAL A 351 -13.11 -21.45 11.51
CA VAL A 351 -14.28 -21.99 12.23
C VAL A 351 -15.36 -22.47 11.26
N PHE A 352 -15.55 -21.79 10.13
CA PHE A 352 -16.53 -22.17 9.12
C PHE A 352 -16.23 -23.56 8.50
N HIS A 353 -14.95 -23.86 8.21
CA HIS A 353 -14.56 -25.15 7.64
C HIS A 353 -14.25 -26.22 8.70
N GLN A 354 -13.85 -25.81 9.91
CA GLN A 354 -13.50 -26.69 11.03
C GLN A 354 -14.13 -26.16 12.34
N PRO A 355 -15.43 -26.38 12.58
CA PRO A 355 -16.13 -25.83 13.76
C PRO A 355 -15.53 -26.30 15.10
N GLN A 356 -14.91 -27.48 15.12
CA GLN A 356 -14.17 -27.99 16.27
C GLN A 356 -12.99 -27.10 16.71
N ARG A 357 -12.48 -26.23 15.83
CA ARG A 357 -11.38 -25.28 16.12
C ARG A 357 -11.87 -23.96 16.75
N LEU A 358 -13.16 -23.83 17.13
CA LEU A 358 -13.70 -22.59 17.72
C LEU A 358 -12.91 -22.13 18.97
N VAL A 359 -12.67 -23.03 19.92
CA VAL A 359 -11.95 -22.68 21.16
C VAL A 359 -10.50 -22.27 20.87
N PRO A 360 -9.70 -23.03 20.08
CA PRO A 360 -8.38 -22.60 19.63
C PRO A 360 -8.37 -21.23 18.95
N VAL A 361 -9.36 -20.93 18.09
CA VAL A 361 -9.46 -19.64 17.39
C VAL A 361 -9.73 -18.48 18.36
N LEU A 362 -10.60 -18.67 19.37
CA LEU A 362 -10.85 -17.66 20.39
C LEU A 362 -9.62 -17.39 21.26
N LEU A 363 -8.90 -18.46 21.64
CA LEU A 363 -7.63 -18.34 22.36
C LEU A 363 -6.57 -17.65 21.51
N LEU A 364 -6.49 -17.97 20.22
CA LEU A 364 -5.58 -17.32 19.28
C LEU A 364 -5.89 -15.83 19.12
N ALA A 365 -7.17 -15.46 19.07
CA ALA A 365 -7.60 -14.06 19.02
C ALA A 365 -7.23 -13.30 20.30
N ALA A 366 -7.41 -13.91 21.47
CA ALA A 366 -6.98 -13.34 22.75
C ALA A 366 -5.44 -13.19 22.81
N ALA A 367 -4.71 -14.21 22.37
CA ALA A 367 -3.25 -14.20 22.28
C ALA A 367 -2.74 -13.13 21.30
N PHE A 368 -3.46 -12.89 20.20
CA PHE A 368 -3.16 -11.84 19.22
C PHE A 368 -3.28 -10.43 19.83
N ILE A 369 -4.32 -10.18 20.65
CA ILE A 369 -4.46 -8.92 21.40
C ILE A 369 -3.25 -8.72 22.31
N GLY A 370 -2.85 -9.78 23.04
CA GLY A 370 -1.65 -9.80 23.87
C GLY A 370 -0.38 -9.49 23.08
N LEU A 371 -0.20 -10.13 21.91
CA LEU A 371 0.95 -9.92 21.04
C LEU A 371 1.07 -8.47 20.58
N VAL A 372 -0.01 -7.86 20.08
CA VAL A 372 0.03 -6.46 19.66
C VAL A 372 0.37 -5.54 20.84
N GLY A 373 -0.16 -5.83 22.03
CA GLY A 373 0.21 -5.11 23.25
C GLY A 373 1.69 -5.24 23.59
N LEU A 374 2.26 -6.44 23.45
CA LEU A 374 3.66 -6.73 23.76
C LEU A 374 4.63 -6.13 22.72
N LEU A 375 4.25 -6.13 21.44
CA LEU A 375 4.98 -5.47 20.35
C LEU A 375 5.09 -3.96 20.53
N ARG A 376 4.30 -3.33 21.41
CA ARG A 376 4.50 -1.92 21.78
C ARG A 376 5.89 -1.66 22.36
N LEU A 377 6.42 -2.59 23.16
CA LEU A 377 7.72 -2.42 23.83
C LEU A 377 8.86 -2.19 22.84
N PRO A 378 9.12 -3.08 21.86
CA PRO A 378 10.18 -2.87 20.88
C PRO A 378 9.91 -1.66 19.99
N GLN A 379 8.65 -1.38 19.63
CA GLN A 379 8.33 -0.28 18.71
C GLN A 379 8.52 1.11 19.33
N VAL A 380 8.25 1.26 20.63
CA VAL A 380 8.37 2.54 21.34
C VAL A 380 9.77 2.78 21.91
N HIS A 381 10.45 1.73 22.39
CA HIS A 381 11.74 1.86 23.08
C HIS A 381 12.93 1.39 22.23
N GLY A 382 12.72 0.46 21.30
CA GLY A 382 13.78 -0.08 20.46
C GLY A 382 14.06 0.84 19.26
N GLU A 383 14.85 1.89 19.41
CA GLU A 383 15.08 2.84 18.30
C GLU A 383 15.55 2.18 17.00
N ARG A 384 16.72 1.51 17.06
CA ARG A 384 17.36 0.85 15.90
C ARG A 384 17.01 -0.62 15.78
N GLN A 385 16.64 -1.25 16.90
CA GLN A 385 16.39 -2.70 16.99
C GLN A 385 14.90 -3.06 17.04
N ALA A 386 13.97 -2.09 16.96
CA ALA A 386 12.52 -2.34 16.97
C ALA A 386 12.09 -3.47 16.04
N VAL A 387 12.60 -3.47 14.81
CA VAL A 387 12.22 -4.46 13.79
C VAL A 387 12.69 -5.85 14.19
N VAL A 388 13.97 -5.99 14.56
CA VAL A 388 14.56 -7.28 14.94
C VAL A 388 13.89 -7.83 16.20
N LEU A 389 13.78 -7.02 17.25
CA LEU A 389 13.12 -7.42 18.49
C LEU A 389 11.64 -7.75 18.28
N GLY A 390 10.95 -6.95 17.45
CA GLY A 390 9.57 -7.22 17.06
C GLY A 390 9.44 -8.57 16.35
N THR A 391 10.29 -8.85 15.36
CA THR A 391 10.28 -10.12 14.64
C THR A 391 10.59 -11.31 15.54
N VAL A 392 11.55 -11.18 16.47
CA VAL A 392 11.88 -12.23 17.44
C VAL A 392 10.69 -12.49 18.37
N ILE A 393 10.08 -11.43 18.90
CA ILE A 393 8.88 -11.54 19.75
C ILE A 393 7.73 -12.22 19.00
N ALA A 394 7.46 -11.82 17.75
CA ALA A 394 6.39 -12.40 16.95
C ALA A 394 6.67 -13.88 16.61
N ALA A 395 7.92 -14.24 16.32
CA ALA A 395 8.32 -15.61 16.07
C ALA A 395 8.20 -16.49 17.33
N LEU A 396 8.63 -15.99 18.50
CA LEU A 396 8.48 -16.67 19.77
C LEU A 396 6.99 -16.85 20.16
N TRP A 397 6.18 -15.83 19.92
CA TRP A 397 4.73 -15.94 20.12
C TRP A 397 4.10 -16.95 19.17
N GLY A 398 4.49 -16.93 17.89
CA GLY A 398 3.96 -17.84 16.87
C GLY A 398 4.33 -19.30 17.17
N THR A 399 5.56 -19.56 17.59
CA THR A 399 5.97 -20.90 18.03
C THR A 399 5.21 -21.35 19.26
N ALA A 400 5.06 -20.50 20.28
CA ALA A 400 4.28 -20.82 21.47
C ALA A 400 2.80 -21.12 21.15
N CYS A 401 2.17 -20.36 20.25
CA CYS A 401 0.80 -20.61 19.82
C CYS A 401 0.69 -21.89 18.98
N ALA A 402 1.68 -22.15 18.12
CA ALA A 402 1.72 -23.36 17.30
C ALA A 402 1.80 -24.63 18.16
N PHE A 403 2.56 -24.62 19.27
CA PHE A 403 2.65 -25.77 20.18
C PHE A 403 1.41 -25.98 21.05
N THR A 404 0.58 -24.96 21.24
CA THR A 404 -0.54 -25.00 22.21
C THR A 404 -1.92 -25.09 21.56
N LEU A 405 -2.06 -24.63 20.31
CA LEU A 405 -3.37 -24.45 19.65
C LEU A 405 -3.55 -25.25 18.35
N ILE A 406 -2.46 -25.81 17.80
CA ILE A 406 -2.49 -26.70 16.62
C ILE A 406 -2.50 -28.13 17.14
#